data_AF-A0A2N3F966-F1
#
_entry.id   AF-A0A2N3F966-F1
#
_cell.length_a   1.000
_cell.length_b   1.000
_cell.length_c   1.000
_cell.angle_alpha   90.00
_cell.angle_beta   90.00
_cell.angle_gamma   90.00
#
_symmetry.space_group_name_H-M   'P 1'
#
loop_
_entity.id
_entity.type
_entity.pdbx_description
1 polymer ?
#
loop_
_entity_poly.entity_id
_entity_poly.type
_entity_poly.pdbx_seq_one_letter_code
_entity_poly.pdbx_strand_id
1 'polypeptide(L)'
;MRRARTFAGSEASGAFDPDTIITDANFRDVGSMTVAEIQTFLERQPGTLDTYRAKDHNGRTSSVAEMIVEAAVAYRISPKVILVTLQKEQSLLEKRNPTQKSYDWAMGCGRADSRTYTQYKGFGKQIWFGAEKLNKNAAPWHAGIERKIDGSVVRMTNEATYSLYKYTPHFHGNQMFWSLYWRYFGSPLESPAG
;
A
#
# COMPACT_ATOMS: atom_id res chain seq x y z
N MET A 1 -0.03 -15.15 29.53
CA MET A 1 0.99 -15.29 28.45
C MET A 1 0.30 -15.74 27.17
N ARG A 2 0.05 -14.84 26.21
CA ARG A 2 -0.42 -15.25 24.87
C ARG A 2 0.80 -15.65 24.05
N ARG A 3 0.89 -16.91 23.66
CA ARG A 3 1.89 -17.40 22.70
C ARG A 3 1.75 -16.58 21.42
N ALA A 4 2.82 -15.95 20.96
CA ALA A 4 2.88 -15.35 19.65
C ALA A 4 2.62 -16.47 18.62
N ARG A 5 1.50 -16.40 17.91
CA ARG A 5 1.30 -17.20 16.70
C ARG A 5 2.19 -16.55 15.65
N THR A 6 3.35 -17.14 15.40
CA THR A 6 4.17 -16.78 14.24
C THR A 6 3.33 -17.09 13.00
N PHE A 7 2.86 -16.06 12.30
CA PHE A 7 2.27 -16.25 10.99
C PHE A 7 3.39 -16.71 10.06
N ALA A 8 3.29 -17.94 9.54
CA ALA A 8 3.97 -18.30 8.31
C ALA A 8 3.26 -17.54 7.20
N GLY A 9 3.74 -16.33 6.88
CA GLY A 9 3.37 -15.71 5.61
C GLY A 9 3.75 -16.66 4.48
N SER A 10 3.01 -16.65 3.37
CA SER A 10 3.44 -17.40 2.19
C SER A 10 4.80 -16.87 1.74
N GLU A 11 5.78 -17.76 1.54
CA GLU A 11 7.01 -17.38 0.84
C GLU A 11 6.72 -17.27 -0.65
N ALA A 12 7.40 -16.33 -1.30
CA ALA A 12 7.21 -16.11 -2.73
C ALA A 12 7.63 -17.32 -3.56
N SER A 13 6.71 -17.88 -4.34
CA SER A 13 6.98 -19.05 -5.19
C SER A 13 7.26 -18.70 -6.65
N GLY A 14 7.20 -17.40 -7.01
CA GLY A 14 7.55 -16.87 -8.33
C GLY A 14 8.81 -15.99 -8.30
N ALA A 15 9.35 -15.64 -9.46
CA ALA A 15 10.37 -14.60 -9.58
C ALA A 15 9.71 -13.21 -9.63
N PHE A 16 10.37 -12.20 -9.06
CA PHE A 16 9.96 -10.81 -9.26
C PHE A 16 10.14 -10.43 -10.73
N ASP A 17 9.05 -10.02 -11.37
CA ASP A 17 9.05 -9.45 -12.72
C ASP A 17 8.89 -7.92 -12.62
N PRO A 18 9.92 -7.14 -13.01
CA PRO A 18 9.81 -5.68 -13.00
C PRO A 18 8.80 -5.15 -14.01
N ASP A 19 8.45 -5.90 -15.06
CA ASP A 19 7.49 -5.45 -16.07
C ASP A 19 6.03 -5.66 -15.62
N THR A 20 5.79 -6.56 -14.67
CA THR A 20 4.46 -6.87 -14.10
C THR A 20 4.51 -7.15 -12.59
N ILE A 21 4.23 -6.12 -11.78
CA ILE A 21 4.32 -6.24 -10.31
C ILE A 21 3.05 -6.84 -9.69
N ILE A 22 1.88 -6.42 -10.16
CA ILE A 22 0.56 -6.82 -9.65
C ILE A 22 -0.45 -6.69 -10.79
N THR A 23 -1.47 -7.54 -10.82
CA THR A 23 -2.55 -7.38 -11.81
C THR A 23 -3.40 -6.15 -11.51
N ASP A 24 -3.99 -5.55 -12.55
CA ASP A 24 -4.97 -4.48 -12.37
C ASP A 24 -6.18 -4.97 -11.55
N ALA A 25 -6.58 -6.24 -11.69
CA ALA A 25 -7.64 -6.84 -10.89
C ALA A 25 -7.33 -6.76 -9.39
N ASN A 26 -6.17 -7.26 -8.94
CA ASN A 26 -5.76 -7.17 -7.53
C ASN A 26 -5.54 -5.72 -7.08
N PHE A 27 -5.01 -4.87 -7.95
CA PHE A 27 -4.76 -3.47 -7.63
C PHE A 27 -6.04 -2.66 -7.42
N ARG A 28 -7.10 -3.00 -8.19
CA ARG A 28 -8.39 -2.32 -8.20
C ARG A 28 -9.48 -3.02 -7.40
N ASP A 29 -9.19 -4.15 -6.76
CA ASP A 29 -10.16 -4.92 -5.98
C ASP A 29 -10.53 -4.20 -4.66
N VAL A 30 -11.44 -3.23 -4.79
CA VAL A 30 -12.03 -2.47 -3.67
C VAL A 30 -12.74 -3.39 -2.68
N GLY A 31 -13.28 -4.52 -3.15
CA GLY A 31 -14.00 -5.51 -2.33
C GLY A 31 -13.09 -6.49 -1.61
N SER A 32 -11.77 -6.45 -1.84
CA SER A 32 -10.82 -7.45 -1.34
C SER A 32 -10.78 -7.60 0.17
N MET A 33 -11.20 -6.58 0.93
CA MET A 33 -11.36 -6.61 2.37
C MET A 33 -12.43 -5.62 2.86
N THR A 34 -13.33 -6.08 3.71
CA THR A 34 -14.26 -5.27 4.50
C THR A 34 -13.55 -4.61 5.69
N VAL A 35 -14.21 -3.65 6.37
CA VAL A 35 -13.69 -3.03 7.60
C VAL A 35 -13.37 -4.10 8.66
N ALA A 36 -14.23 -5.10 8.82
CA ALA A 36 -14.05 -6.17 9.81
C ALA A 36 -12.85 -7.08 9.45
N GLU A 37 -12.63 -7.37 8.17
CA GLU A 37 -11.49 -8.17 7.73
C GLU A 37 -10.18 -7.41 7.85
N ILE A 38 -10.16 -6.10 7.58
CA ILE A 38 -8.98 -5.27 7.81
C ILE A 38 -8.69 -5.20 9.31
N GLN A 39 -9.70 -4.98 10.15
CA GLN A 39 -9.52 -4.98 11.60
C GLN A 39 -8.93 -6.32 12.07
N THR A 40 -9.50 -7.45 11.62
CA THR A 40 -8.99 -8.80 11.92
C THR A 40 -7.55 -8.99 11.43
N PHE A 41 -7.20 -8.44 10.26
CA PHE A 41 -5.84 -8.48 9.74
C PHE A 41 -4.88 -7.69 10.62
N LEU A 42 -5.24 -6.46 11.02
CA LEU A 42 -4.42 -5.59 11.86
C LEU A 42 -4.18 -6.19 13.24
N GLU A 43 -5.19 -6.82 13.85
CA GLU A 43 -5.07 -7.53 15.14
C GLU A 43 -4.08 -8.70 15.11
N ARG A 44 -3.77 -9.23 13.92
CA ARG A 44 -2.78 -10.28 13.72
C ARG A 44 -1.37 -9.74 13.50
N GLN A 45 -1.22 -8.44 13.25
CA GLN A 45 0.09 -7.83 13.06
C GLN A 45 0.71 -7.44 14.42
N PRO A 46 2.05 -7.40 14.52
CA PRO A 46 2.71 -7.06 15.78
C PRO A 46 2.78 -5.56 16.05
N GLY A 47 2.34 -4.70 15.12
CA GLY A 47 2.26 -3.25 15.29
C GLY A 47 1.07 -2.81 16.15
N THR A 48 0.76 -1.52 16.11
CA THR A 48 -0.27 -0.91 16.98
C THR A 48 -1.52 -0.44 16.22
N LEU A 49 -1.61 -0.69 14.91
CA LEU A 49 -2.67 -0.13 14.07
C LEU A 49 -4.06 -0.72 14.36
N ASP A 50 -4.14 -1.87 15.02
CA ASP A 50 -5.38 -2.53 15.43
C ASP A 50 -6.20 -1.69 16.42
N THR A 51 -5.51 -0.98 17.32
CA THR A 51 -6.11 -0.13 18.36
C THR A 51 -5.90 1.37 18.09
N TYR A 52 -5.04 1.70 17.13
CA TYR A 52 -4.75 3.09 16.79
C TYR A 52 -5.99 3.81 16.23
N ARG A 53 -6.23 5.01 16.75
CA ARG A 53 -7.28 5.92 16.29
C ARG A 53 -6.67 7.29 16.05
N ALA A 54 -7.06 7.92 14.95
CA ALA A 54 -6.55 9.23 14.56
C ALA A 54 -7.59 10.02 13.80
N LYS A 55 -7.26 11.27 13.49
CA LYS A 55 -8.04 12.11 12.59
C LYS A 55 -7.97 11.55 11.17
N ASP A 56 -9.13 11.26 10.59
CA ASP A 56 -9.30 10.95 9.17
C ASP A 56 -9.07 12.21 8.30
N HIS A 57 -9.26 12.10 6.99
CA HIS A 57 -9.08 13.21 6.06
C HIS A 57 -10.09 14.36 6.27
N ASN A 58 -11.24 14.07 6.90
CA ASN A 58 -12.31 15.02 7.25
C ASN A 58 -12.19 15.57 8.69
N GLY A 59 -11.18 15.14 9.47
CA GLY A 59 -11.00 15.58 10.85
C GLY A 59 -11.88 14.86 11.90
N ARG A 60 -12.55 13.77 11.53
CA ARG A 60 -13.23 12.88 12.48
C ARG A 60 -12.23 11.86 13.03
N THR A 61 -12.40 11.47 14.29
CA THR A 61 -11.58 10.40 14.88
C THR A 61 -12.12 9.04 14.44
N SER A 62 -11.34 8.27 13.70
CA SER A 62 -11.74 6.98 13.11
C SER A 62 -10.70 5.89 13.39
N SER A 63 -11.08 4.63 13.19
CA SER A 63 -10.14 3.50 13.18
C SER A 63 -9.32 3.47 11.87
N VAL A 64 -8.19 2.77 11.89
CA VAL A 64 -7.38 2.55 10.68
C VAL A 64 -8.18 1.79 9.62
N ALA A 65 -8.94 0.77 10.03
CA ALA A 65 -9.75 -0.04 9.12
C ALA A 65 -10.81 0.79 8.38
N GLU A 66 -11.50 1.70 9.08
CA GLU A 66 -12.47 2.62 8.48
C GLU A 66 -11.81 3.53 7.45
N MET A 67 -10.66 4.13 7.79
CA MET A 67 -9.93 5.03 6.88
C MET A 67 -9.48 4.32 5.60
N ILE A 68 -9.02 3.06 5.71
CA ILE A 68 -8.56 2.28 4.55
C ILE A 68 -9.73 1.97 3.62
N VAL A 69 -10.88 1.51 4.14
CA VAL A 69 -12.05 1.23 3.30
C VAL A 69 -12.58 2.50 2.65
N GLU A 70 -12.66 3.60 3.39
CA GLU A 70 -13.14 4.87 2.86
C GLU A 70 -12.27 5.35 1.68
N ALA A 71 -10.95 5.29 1.84
CA ALA A 71 -10.01 5.66 0.77
C ALA A 71 -10.02 4.67 -0.41
N ALA A 72 -10.14 3.37 -0.13
CA ALA A 72 -10.23 2.32 -1.14
C ALA A 72 -11.42 2.54 -2.08
N VAL A 73 -12.60 2.80 -1.51
CA VAL A 73 -13.83 3.09 -2.26
C VAL A 73 -13.70 4.39 -3.05
N ALA A 74 -13.23 5.46 -2.41
CA ALA A 74 -13.11 6.78 -3.05
C ALA A 74 -12.17 6.76 -4.26
N TYR A 75 -11.09 5.99 -4.20
CA TYR A 75 -10.02 6.02 -5.19
C TYR A 75 -9.87 4.76 -6.03
N ARG A 76 -10.76 3.78 -5.87
CA ARG A 76 -10.72 2.51 -6.60
C ARG A 76 -9.35 1.83 -6.47
N ILE A 77 -8.88 1.72 -5.24
CA ILE A 77 -7.63 1.04 -4.86
C ILE A 77 -7.97 -0.06 -3.87
N SER A 78 -7.37 -1.23 -4.04
CA SER A 78 -7.55 -2.34 -3.13
C SER A 78 -7.08 -2.01 -1.71
N PRO A 79 -7.88 -2.31 -0.66
CA PRO A 79 -7.42 -2.27 0.72
C PRO A 79 -6.09 -2.98 0.96
N LYS A 80 -5.85 -4.12 0.29
CA LYS A 80 -4.58 -4.87 0.38
C LYS A 80 -3.39 -4.05 -0.12
N VAL A 81 -3.56 -3.30 -1.22
CA VAL A 81 -2.52 -2.39 -1.74
C VAL A 81 -2.20 -1.29 -0.72
N ILE A 82 -3.22 -0.66 -0.13
CA ILE A 82 -3.03 0.41 0.88
C ILE A 82 -2.25 -0.13 2.09
N LEU A 83 -2.61 -1.32 2.59
CA LEU A 83 -1.91 -1.98 3.71
C LEU A 83 -0.44 -2.27 3.38
N VAL A 84 -0.16 -2.81 2.18
CA VAL A 84 1.22 -3.06 1.74
C VAL A 84 2.01 -1.76 1.62
N THR A 85 1.40 -0.69 1.09
CA THR A 85 2.07 0.62 1.01
C THR A 85 2.39 1.18 2.39
N LEU A 86 1.48 1.11 3.37
CA LEU A 86 1.76 1.52 4.76
C LEU A 86 2.96 0.76 5.35
N GLN A 87 3.05 -0.54 5.06
CA GLN A 87 4.18 -1.35 5.51
C GLN A 87 5.49 -1.00 4.80
N LYS A 88 5.46 -0.86 3.48
CA LYS A 88 6.64 -0.50 2.69
C LYS A 88 7.20 0.86 3.10
N GLU A 89 6.35 1.85 3.31
CA GLU A 89 6.76 3.24 3.52
C GLU A 89 7.22 3.51 4.95
N GLN A 90 6.55 2.93 5.95
CA GLN A 90 6.81 3.27 7.35
C GLN A 90 6.83 2.05 8.29
N SER A 91 6.76 0.83 7.75
CA SER A 91 6.70 -0.43 8.52
C SER A 91 5.55 -0.48 9.53
N LEU A 92 4.49 0.28 9.30
CA LEU A 92 3.48 0.56 10.33
C LEU A 92 2.62 -0.65 10.69
N LEU A 93 2.52 -1.68 9.83
CA LEU A 93 1.82 -2.90 10.21
C LEU A 93 2.58 -3.63 11.33
N GLU A 94 3.90 -3.54 11.36
CA GLU A 94 4.74 -4.31 12.29
C GLU A 94 5.44 -3.47 13.36
N LYS A 95 5.46 -2.15 13.21
CA LYS A 95 6.18 -1.24 14.09
C LYS A 95 5.44 -1.11 15.43
N ARG A 96 6.08 -1.62 16.50
CA ARG A 96 5.55 -1.58 17.88
C ARG A 96 5.57 -0.22 18.54
N ASN A 97 6.54 0.62 18.16
CA ASN A 97 6.70 1.97 18.71
C ASN A 97 6.78 3.00 17.57
N PRO A 98 5.68 3.27 16.85
CA PRO A 98 5.69 4.27 15.79
C PRO A 98 5.90 5.68 16.34
N THR A 99 6.72 6.47 15.65
CA THR A 99 6.86 7.90 15.97
C THR A 99 5.72 8.69 15.35
N GLN A 100 5.39 9.86 15.90
CA GLN A 100 4.42 10.77 15.27
C GLN A 100 4.79 11.09 13.82
N LYS A 101 6.09 11.23 13.52
CA LYS A 101 6.58 11.43 12.15
C LYS A 101 6.23 10.26 11.21
N SER A 102 6.24 9.02 11.72
CA SER A 102 5.84 7.85 10.93
C SER A 102 4.36 7.93 10.58
N TYR A 103 3.49 8.38 11.50
CA TYR A 103 2.07 8.59 11.22
C TYR A 103 1.82 9.78 10.30
N ASP A 104 2.52 10.88 10.51
CA ASP A 104 2.37 12.12 9.74
C ASP A 104 2.70 11.93 8.25
N TRP A 105 3.56 10.96 7.94
CA TRP A 105 4.04 10.63 6.58
C TRP A 105 3.89 9.14 6.27
N ALA A 106 2.80 8.52 6.77
CA ALA A 106 2.54 7.07 6.73
C ALA A 106 2.68 6.42 5.35
N MET A 107 2.40 7.16 4.28
CA MET A 107 2.53 6.70 2.90
C MET A 107 3.49 7.58 2.08
N GLY A 108 4.25 8.48 2.70
CA GLY A 108 5.20 9.36 2.03
C GLY A 108 4.59 10.48 1.17
N CYS A 109 3.25 10.63 1.16
CA CYS A 109 2.58 11.64 0.35
C CYS A 109 2.95 13.06 0.80
N GLY A 110 3.39 13.90 -0.14
CA GLY A 110 3.72 15.30 0.13
C GLY A 110 5.12 15.54 0.68
N ARG A 111 5.98 14.52 0.74
CA ARG A 111 7.37 14.65 1.21
C ARG A 111 8.33 14.44 0.04
N ALA A 112 8.78 15.52 -0.58
CA ALA A 112 9.84 15.52 -1.58
C ALA A 112 11.16 15.99 -0.93
N ASP A 113 12.30 15.64 -1.53
CA ASP A 113 13.64 15.94 -0.99
C ASP A 113 13.86 17.43 -0.69
N SER A 114 13.33 18.31 -1.55
CA SER A 114 13.47 19.76 -1.44
C SER A 114 12.24 20.47 -0.86
N ARG A 115 11.11 19.77 -0.67
CA ARG A 115 9.86 20.40 -0.23
C ARG A 115 8.92 19.45 0.50
N THR A 116 8.39 19.93 1.62
CA THR A 116 7.31 19.27 2.36
C THR A 116 6.00 20.02 2.17
N TYR A 117 4.98 19.33 1.69
CA TYR A 117 3.62 19.83 1.49
C TYR A 117 2.76 19.46 2.69
N THR A 118 2.69 20.37 3.66
CA THR A 118 2.06 20.14 4.96
C THR A 118 0.57 19.86 4.89
N GLN A 119 -0.12 20.20 3.79
CA GLN A 119 -1.54 19.88 3.63
C GLN A 119 -1.82 18.37 3.70
N TYR A 120 -0.84 17.53 3.37
CA TYR A 120 -0.95 16.06 3.39
C TYR A 120 -0.54 15.45 4.74
N LYS A 121 -0.02 16.25 5.68
CA LYS A 121 0.48 15.77 6.97
C LYS A 121 -0.66 15.18 7.81
N GLY A 122 -0.45 14.00 8.36
CA GLY A 122 -1.34 13.32 9.32
C GLY A 122 -1.87 11.99 8.80
N PHE A 123 -2.05 11.02 9.70
CA PHE A 123 -2.28 9.61 9.33
C PHE A 123 -3.47 9.40 8.38
N GLY A 124 -4.65 9.93 8.71
CA GLY A 124 -5.83 9.78 7.85
C GLY A 124 -5.68 10.46 6.49
N LYS A 125 -5.00 11.61 6.44
CA LYS A 125 -4.66 12.28 5.19
C LYS A 125 -3.67 11.48 4.36
N GLN A 126 -2.70 10.82 4.99
CA GLN A 126 -1.74 9.97 4.29
C GLN A 126 -2.41 8.76 3.65
N ILE A 127 -3.38 8.12 4.33
CA ILE A 127 -4.18 7.04 3.72
C ILE A 127 -4.98 7.56 2.53
N TRP A 128 -5.70 8.67 2.73
CA TRP A 128 -6.56 9.27 1.71
C TRP A 128 -5.79 9.70 0.46
N PHE A 129 -4.80 10.58 0.62
CA PHE A 129 -4.02 11.10 -0.50
C PHE A 129 -3.02 10.08 -1.05
N GLY A 130 -2.62 9.08 -0.26
CA GLY A 130 -1.83 7.93 -0.72
C GLY A 130 -2.61 7.09 -1.72
N ALA A 131 -3.84 6.70 -1.37
CA ALA A 131 -4.74 6.01 -2.28
C ALA A 131 -5.07 6.86 -3.52
N GLU A 132 -5.33 8.17 -3.33
CA GLU A 132 -5.53 9.09 -4.45
C GLU A 132 -4.34 9.09 -5.41
N LYS A 133 -3.12 9.16 -4.87
CA LYS A 133 -1.89 9.19 -5.65
C LYS A 133 -1.68 7.89 -6.42
N LEU A 134 -1.93 6.74 -5.80
CA LEU A 134 -1.93 5.43 -6.48
C LEU A 134 -2.94 5.39 -7.63
N ASN A 135 -4.14 5.94 -7.45
CA ASN A 135 -5.12 6.00 -8.52
C ASN A 135 -4.69 6.94 -9.66
N LYS A 136 -4.32 8.19 -9.34
CA LYS A 136 -3.90 9.18 -10.32
C LYS A 136 -2.65 8.75 -11.09
N ASN A 137 -1.74 8.03 -10.44
CA ASN A 137 -0.50 7.58 -11.05
C ASN A 137 -0.71 6.54 -12.16
N ALA A 138 -1.83 5.81 -12.16
CA ALA A 138 -2.19 4.86 -13.23
C ALA A 138 -2.35 5.53 -14.60
N ALA A 139 -2.62 6.85 -14.67
CA ALA A 139 -2.69 7.60 -15.91
C ALA A 139 -1.42 8.44 -16.17
N PRO A 140 -1.01 8.68 -17.44
CA PRO A 140 -1.54 8.08 -18.66
C PRO A 140 -0.79 6.79 -19.01
N TRP A 141 -1.25 5.64 -18.52
CA TRP A 141 -0.74 4.36 -18.99
C TRP A 141 -1.27 4.04 -20.40
N HIS A 142 -0.44 3.38 -21.20
CA HIS A 142 -0.81 2.78 -22.47
C HIS A 142 0.12 1.59 -22.75
N ALA A 143 -0.33 0.64 -23.57
CA ALA A 143 0.51 -0.49 -23.98
C ALA A 143 1.82 -0.02 -24.64
N GLY A 144 2.92 -0.71 -24.33
CA GLY A 144 4.26 -0.39 -24.83
C GLY A 144 4.91 0.82 -24.16
N ILE A 145 4.36 1.34 -23.06
CA ILE A 145 5.02 2.40 -22.31
C ILE A 145 6.35 1.91 -21.72
N GLU A 146 7.40 2.69 -21.95
CA GLU A 146 8.74 2.42 -21.42
C GLU A 146 9.17 3.53 -20.46
N ARG A 147 9.89 3.15 -19.41
CA ARG A 147 10.54 4.08 -18.48
C ARG A 147 11.91 3.54 -18.08
N LYS A 148 12.85 4.46 -17.87
CA LYS A 148 14.15 4.12 -17.29
C LYS A 148 14.01 4.13 -15.77
N ILE A 149 14.18 2.97 -15.15
CA ILE A 149 14.17 2.77 -13.70
C ILE A 149 15.52 2.19 -13.30
N ASP A 150 16.22 2.83 -12.35
CA ASP A 150 17.55 2.42 -11.88
C ASP A 150 18.52 2.04 -13.02
N GLY A 151 18.51 2.81 -14.11
CA GLY A 151 19.39 2.59 -15.26
C GLY A 151 18.87 1.62 -16.32
N SER A 152 17.87 0.80 -16.00
CA SER A 152 17.31 -0.21 -16.91
C SER A 152 15.98 0.23 -17.52
N VAL A 153 15.69 -0.22 -18.74
CA VAL A 153 14.38 0.01 -19.38
C VAL A 153 13.38 -1.00 -18.82
N VAL A 154 12.27 -0.50 -18.32
CA VAL A 154 11.12 -1.30 -17.84
C VAL A 154 9.95 -1.08 -18.80
N ARG A 155 9.31 -2.18 -19.21
CA ARG A 155 8.17 -2.22 -20.12
C ARG A 155 6.92 -2.58 -19.33
N MET A 156 6.31 -1.57 -18.69
CA MET A 156 5.17 -1.81 -17.80
C MET A 156 3.98 -2.39 -18.57
N THR A 157 3.60 -3.61 -18.23
CA THR A 157 2.55 -4.37 -18.94
C THR A 157 1.13 -3.93 -18.59
N ASN A 158 0.94 -3.19 -17.49
CA ASN A 158 -0.37 -2.78 -17.00
C ASN A 158 -0.36 -1.45 -16.21
N GLU A 159 -1.55 -0.92 -15.93
CA GLU A 159 -1.72 0.38 -15.26
C GLU A 159 -1.23 0.35 -13.80
N ALA A 160 -1.40 -0.79 -13.12
CA ALA A 160 -1.00 -0.94 -11.72
C ALA A 160 0.53 -0.86 -11.55
N THR A 161 1.27 -1.59 -12.39
CA THR A 161 2.74 -1.57 -12.40
C THR A 161 3.25 -0.17 -12.72
N TYR A 162 2.65 0.50 -13.71
CA TYR A 162 2.97 1.89 -14.04
C TYR A 162 2.72 2.84 -12.86
N SER A 163 1.60 2.66 -12.16
CA SER A 163 1.27 3.45 -10.98
C SER A 163 2.31 3.28 -9.87
N LEU A 164 2.70 2.04 -9.58
CA LEU A 164 3.68 1.71 -8.54
C LEU A 164 5.06 2.32 -8.84
N TYR A 165 5.54 2.25 -10.08
CA TYR A 165 6.78 2.93 -10.46
C TYR A 165 6.70 4.46 -10.41
N LYS A 166 5.55 5.05 -10.75
CA LYS A 166 5.35 6.49 -10.54
C LYS A 166 5.25 6.87 -9.06
N TYR A 167 4.85 5.95 -8.20
CA TYR A 167 4.84 6.15 -6.75
C TYR A 167 6.25 5.99 -6.16
N THR A 168 7.01 5.01 -6.65
CA THR A 168 8.37 4.68 -6.20
C THR A 168 9.22 4.29 -7.42
N PRO A 169 10.03 5.20 -7.98
CA PRO A 169 10.75 4.97 -9.23
C PRO A 169 12.04 4.16 -9.02
N HIS A 170 11.96 3.04 -8.29
CA HIS A 170 13.10 2.18 -7.95
C HIS A 170 12.72 0.69 -7.95
N PHE A 171 13.60 -0.19 -8.40
CA PHE A 171 13.39 -1.64 -8.38
C PHE A 171 13.25 -2.17 -6.97
N HIS A 172 14.16 -1.78 -6.06
CA HIS A 172 14.16 -2.30 -4.71
C HIS A 172 12.84 -2.05 -3.97
N GLY A 173 12.27 -0.84 -4.13
CA GLY A 173 10.98 -0.50 -3.52
C GLY A 173 9.81 -1.32 -4.10
N ASN A 174 9.82 -1.57 -5.41
CA ASN A 174 8.77 -2.35 -6.07
C ASN A 174 8.89 -3.85 -5.80
N GLN A 175 10.12 -4.37 -5.70
CA GLN A 175 10.37 -5.73 -5.24
C GLN A 175 9.91 -5.91 -3.79
N MET A 176 10.16 -4.93 -2.93
CA MET A 176 9.65 -4.94 -1.55
C MET A 176 8.11 -4.94 -1.52
N PHE A 177 7.46 -4.10 -2.34
CA PHE A 177 5.99 -4.13 -2.47
C PHE A 177 5.50 -5.53 -2.86
N TRP A 178 6.07 -6.12 -3.91
CA TRP A 178 5.71 -7.44 -4.41
C TRP A 178 5.88 -8.52 -3.34
N SER A 179 7.02 -8.57 -2.63
CA SER A 179 7.25 -9.54 -1.57
C SER A 179 6.33 -9.36 -0.36
N LEU A 180 6.01 -8.11 -0.01
CA LEU A 180 5.07 -7.82 1.08
C LEU A 180 3.65 -8.23 0.73
N TYR A 181 3.20 -7.96 -0.50
CA TYR A 181 1.90 -8.43 -0.97
C TYR A 181 1.82 -9.94 -0.90
N TRP A 182 2.86 -10.63 -1.41
CA TRP A 182 2.97 -12.08 -1.32
C TRP A 182 2.86 -12.59 0.12
N ARG A 183 3.63 -12.00 1.02
CA ARG A 183 3.69 -12.40 2.43
C ARG A 183 2.33 -12.31 3.12
N TYR A 184 1.56 -11.27 2.82
CA TYR A 184 0.29 -11.01 3.51
C TYR A 184 -0.93 -11.62 2.83
N PHE A 185 -0.93 -11.70 1.50
CA PHE A 185 -2.14 -11.94 0.72
C PHE A 185 -1.99 -12.99 -0.39
N GLY A 186 -0.81 -13.59 -0.54
CA GLY A 186 -0.52 -14.53 -1.64
C GLY A 186 -0.16 -13.81 -2.94
N SER A 187 -0.17 -14.54 -4.06
CA SER A 187 0.35 -14.03 -5.33
C SER A 187 -0.31 -12.72 -5.77
N PRO A 188 0.45 -11.66 -6.08
CA PRO A 188 -0.09 -10.43 -6.67
C PRO A 188 -0.50 -10.62 -8.14
N LEU A 189 -0.12 -11.75 -8.75
CA LEU A 189 -0.37 -12.07 -10.16
C LEU A 189 -1.57 -13.00 -10.38
N GLU A 190 -2.01 -13.70 -9.34
CA GLU A 190 -3.23 -14.52 -9.41
C GLU A 190 -4.47 -13.64 -9.30
N SER A 191 -5.51 -13.95 -10.07
CA SER A 191 -6.76 -13.19 -9.99
C SER A 191 -7.42 -13.38 -8.60
N PRO A 192 -8.10 -12.36 -8.05
CA PRO A 192 -8.88 -12.52 -6.82
C PRO A 192 -9.83 -13.72 -6.95
N ALA A 193 -9.90 -14.56 -5.91
CA ALA A 193 -10.95 -15.58 -5.85
C ALA A 193 -12.31 -14.86 -5.85
N GLY A 194 -13.16 -15.21 -6.83
CA GLY A 194 -14.51 -14.64 -6.98
C GLY A 194 -15.48 -15.07 -5.88
#